data_AF-A0A0G1DSR7-F1
#
_entry.id   AF-A0A0G1DSR7-F1
#
_cell.length_a   1.000
_cell.length_b   1.000
_cell.length_c   1.000
_cell.angle_alpha   90.00
_cell.angle_beta   90.00
_cell.angle_gamma   90.00
#
_symmetry.space_group_name_H-M   'P 1'
#
loop_
_entity.id
_entity.type
_entity.pdbx_description
1 polymer ?
#
loop_
_entity_poly.entity_id
_entity_poly.type
_entity_poly.pdbx_seq_one_letter_code
_entity_poly.pdbx_strand_id
1 'polypeptide(L)'
;ALIPGKKAPVLITEDAVKQMKKGSVIVDLAAEAGGNCVLTEPGKRAVKHGVQIIGELNIPSLLAQESSLLYARNIFNMMSEMYKDGKPAINENDEVIQGSLIVKAGELVHPALKEKLQQARP
;
A
#
# COMPACT_ATOMS: atom_id res chain seq x y z
N ALA A 1 0.80 8.92 8.89
CA ALA A 1 1.73 7.94 8.31
C ALA A 1 1.01 6.61 8.21
N LEU A 2 1.00 5.97 7.04
CA LEU A 2 0.38 4.65 6.86
C LEU A 2 1.24 3.59 7.57
N ILE A 3 0.61 2.76 8.39
CA ILE A 3 1.27 1.59 9.00
C ILE A 3 0.79 0.35 8.23
N PRO A 4 1.70 -0.43 7.62
CA PRO A 4 1.33 -1.62 6.88
C PRO A 4 0.43 -2.56 7.69
N GLY A 5 -0.70 -2.95 7.10
CA GLY A 5 -1.66 -3.88 7.71
C GLY A 5 -2.51 -3.33 8.85
N LYS A 6 -2.47 -2.02 9.11
CA LYS A 6 -3.34 -1.34 10.10
C LYS A 6 -4.10 -0.19 9.45
N LYS A 7 -5.21 0.23 10.07
CA LYS A 7 -5.86 1.49 9.71
C LYS A 7 -4.87 2.64 9.88
N ALA A 8 -4.97 3.63 8.99
CA ALA A 8 -4.18 4.85 9.13
C ALA A 8 -4.49 5.52 10.47
N PRO A 9 -3.46 5.96 11.23
CA PRO A 9 -3.68 6.69 12.46
C PRO A 9 -4.23 8.08 12.14
N VAL A 10 -5.17 8.55 12.95
CA VAL A 10 -5.64 9.93 12.89
C VAL A 10 -4.54 10.85 13.40
N LEU A 11 -4.04 11.72 12.53
CA LEU A 11 -3.02 12.74 12.84
C LEU A 11 -3.56 14.15 12.70
N ILE A 12 -4.53 14.36 11.81
CA ILE A 12 -5.17 15.65 11.58
C ILE A 12 -6.62 15.54 12.04
N THR A 13 -6.90 16.12 13.21
CA THR A 13 -8.25 16.19 13.77
C THR A 13 -9.08 17.25 13.05
N GLU A 14 -10.41 17.15 13.15
CA GLU A 14 -11.30 18.17 12.60
C GLU A 14 -11.01 19.56 13.17
N ASP A 15 -10.72 19.67 14.47
CA ASP A 15 -10.40 20.96 15.11
C ASP A 15 -9.10 21.56 14.58
N ALA A 16 -8.11 20.73 14.22
CA ALA A 16 -6.91 21.19 13.53
C ALA A 16 -7.26 21.76 12.15
N VAL A 17 -8.16 21.10 11.39
CA VAL A 17 -8.61 21.59 10.07
C VAL A 17 -9.33 22.93 10.19
N LYS A 18 -10.19 23.12 11.20
CA LYS A 18 -10.91 24.39 11.44
C LYS A 18 -9.98 25.58 11.69
N GLN A 19 -8.80 25.33 12.24
CA GLN A 19 -7.79 26.36 12.52
C GLN A 19 -6.89 26.67 11.31
N MET A 20 -6.97 25.88 10.23
CA MET A 20 -6.22 26.14 9.01
C MET A 20 -6.75 27.39 8.30
N LYS A 21 -5.88 28.01 7.50
CA LYS A 21 -6.28 29.13 6.65
C LYS A 21 -7.28 28.65 5.60
N LYS A 22 -8.33 29.44 5.35
CA LYS A 22 -9.25 29.19 4.22
C LYS A 22 -8.46 29.19 2.91
N GLY A 23 -8.74 28.23 2.04
CA GLY A 23 -8.01 27.98 0.80
C GLY A 23 -6.81 27.04 0.95
N SER A 24 -6.47 26.59 2.15
CA SER A 24 -5.47 25.52 2.32
C SER A 24 -5.93 24.21 1.67
N VAL A 25 -4.95 23.36 1.34
CA VAL A 25 -5.18 22.05 0.71
C VAL A 25 -4.52 20.95 1.54
N ILE A 26 -5.25 19.88 1.82
CA ILE A 26 -4.75 18.62 2.40
C ILE A 26 -4.78 17.57 1.30
N VAL A 27 -3.64 16.92 1.04
CA VAL A 27 -3.54 15.74 0.18
C VAL A 27 -3.23 14.54 1.07
N ASP A 28 -4.20 13.64 1.23
CA ASP A 28 -4.07 12.50 2.14
C ASP A 28 -3.78 11.21 1.38
N LEU A 29 -2.49 10.89 1.26
CA LEU A 29 -2.01 9.69 0.56
C LEU A 29 -2.40 8.38 1.27
N ALA A 30 -2.94 8.43 2.49
CA ALA A 30 -3.38 7.25 3.23
C ALA A 30 -4.90 7.01 3.14
N ALA A 31 -5.60 7.70 2.23
CA ALA A 31 -7.05 7.61 2.08
C ALA A 31 -7.57 6.16 1.94
N GLU A 32 -6.84 5.29 1.24
CA GLU A 32 -7.18 3.87 1.07
C GLU A 32 -7.23 3.07 2.38
N ALA A 33 -6.49 3.50 3.40
CA ALA A 33 -6.43 2.84 4.70
C ALA A 33 -7.24 3.58 5.78
N GLY A 34 -8.13 4.50 5.38
CA GLY A 34 -8.95 5.32 6.26
C GLY A 34 -8.49 6.77 6.44
N GLY A 35 -7.35 7.16 5.87
CA GLY A 35 -6.83 8.53 5.91
C GLY A 35 -6.14 8.91 7.23
N ASN A 36 -5.19 9.85 7.15
CA ASN A 36 -4.60 10.49 8.33
C ASN A 36 -5.41 11.69 8.83
N CYS A 37 -6.30 12.25 7.99
CA CYS A 37 -7.23 13.30 8.37
C CYS A 37 -8.61 12.72 8.60
N VAL A 38 -9.24 13.05 9.75
CA VAL A 38 -10.59 12.57 10.12
C VAL A 38 -11.64 12.90 9.05
N LEU A 39 -11.43 14.01 8.32
CA LEU A 39 -12.36 14.50 7.31
C LEU A 39 -12.05 14.00 5.90
N THR A 40 -11.04 13.14 5.73
CA THR A 40 -10.74 12.51 4.43
C THR A 40 -11.87 11.57 4.03
N GLU A 41 -12.47 11.84 2.87
CA GLU A 41 -13.41 10.94 2.22
C GLU A 41 -12.65 10.17 1.12
N PRO A 42 -12.46 8.83 1.24
CA PRO A 42 -11.76 8.03 0.25
C PRO A 42 -12.38 8.17 -1.15
N GLY A 43 -11.53 8.40 -2.15
CA GLY A 43 -11.90 8.58 -3.55
C GLY A 43 -12.51 9.95 -3.89
N LYS A 44 -12.46 10.92 -2.98
CA LYS A 44 -13.11 12.22 -3.19
C LYS A 44 -12.20 13.41 -2.95
N ARG A 45 -12.62 14.52 -3.57
CA ARG A 45 -12.10 15.86 -3.31
C ARG A 45 -13.23 16.68 -2.72
N ALA A 46 -13.10 17.10 -1.47
CA ALA A 46 -14.15 17.81 -0.75
C ALA A 46 -13.59 19.05 -0.05
N VAL A 47 -14.37 20.12 -0.01
CA VAL A 47 -14.05 21.29 0.83
C VAL A 47 -14.73 21.13 2.18
N LYS A 48 -13.96 21.20 3.27
CA LYS A 48 -14.46 21.18 4.65
C LYS A 48 -13.85 22.35 5.40
N HIS A 49 -14.66 23.14 6.10
CA HIS A 49 -14.19 24.31 6.85
C HIS A 49 -13.36 25.32 6.02
N GLY A 50 -13.59 25.38 4.71
CA GLY A 50 -12.82 26.22 3.79
C GLY A 50 -11.46 25.65 3.38
N VAL A 51 -11.14 24.41 3.74
CA VAL A 51 -9.93 23.66 3.34
C VAL A 51 -10.32 22.60 2.32
N GLN A 52 -9.60 22.53 1.20
CA GLN A 52 -9.76 21.47 0.20
C GLN A 52 -9.05 20.21 0.68
N ILE A 53 -9.75 19.09 0.75
CA ILE A 53 -9.21 17.79 1.14
C ILE A 53 -9.28 16.87 -0.08
N ILE A 54 -8.16 16.24 -0.42
CA ILE A 54 -8.00 15.34 -1.55
C ILE A 54 -7.62 13.95 -1.01
N GLY A 55 -8.55 13.01 -1.13
CA GLY A 55 -8.39 11.62 -0.72
C GLY A 55 -8.44 10.66 -1.91
N GLU A 56 -7.80 11.00 -3.03
CA GLU A 56 -7.76 10.17 -4.23
C GLU A 56 -7.23 8.76 -3.92
N LEU A 57 -7.83 7.74 -4.53
CA LEU A 57 -7.36 6.36 -4.43
C LEU A 57 -6.50 6.04 -5.65
N ASN A 58 -5.62 5.05 -5.52
CA ASN A 58 -4.77 4.55 -6.59
C ASN A 58 -4.04 5.69 -7.33
N ILE A 59 -3.41 6.56 -6.55
CA ILE A 59 -2.63 7.70 -7.04
C ILE A 59 -1.59 7.31 -8.11
N PRO A 60 -0.92 6.13 -8.04
CA PRO A 60 -0.03 5.69 -9.12
C PRO A 60 -0.69 5.65 -10.51
N SER A 61 -2.00 5.37 -10.60
CA SER A 61 -2.72 5.39 -11.87
C SER A 61 -2.85 6.77 -12.52
N LEU A 62 -2.64 7.86 -11.77
CA LEU A 62 -2.56 9.20 -12.35
C LEU A 62 -1.30 9.42 -13.21
N LEU A 63 -0.28 8.57 -13.01
CA LEU A 63 0.97 8.53 -13.79
C LEU A 63 1.20 7.11 -14.30
N ALA A 64 0.21 6.57 -15.02
CA ALA A 64 0.16 5.16 -15.38
C ALA A 64 1.40 4.68 -16.15
N GLN A 65 1.95 5.49 -17.06
CA GLN A 65 3.13 5.13 -17.85
C GLN A 65 4.36 4.90 -16.96
N GLU A 66 4.69 5.88 -16.11
CA GLU A 66 5.87 5.81 -15.23
C GLU A 66 5.69 4.75 -14.14
N SER A 67 4.50 4.67 -13.55
CA SER A 67 4.18 3.64 -12.56
C SER A 67 4.32 2.23 -13.15
N SER A 68 3.86 2.04 -14.39
CA SER A 68 4.01 0.75 -15.10
C SER A 68 5.47 0.42 -15.39
N LEU A 69 6.26 1.41 -15.84
CA LEU A 69 7.68 1.21 -16.11
C LEU A 69 8.46 0.81 -14.84
N LEU A 70 8.23 1.53 -13.74
CA LEU A 70 8.87 1.24 -12.45
C LEU A 70 8.46 -0.14 -11.92
N TYR A 71 7.17 -0.47 -12.00
CA TYR A 71 6.67 -1.77 -11.58
C TYR A 71 7.24 -2.91 -12.45
N ALA A 72 7.25 -2.76 -13.78
CA ALA A 72 7.81 -3.73 -14.69
C ALA A 72 9.30 -3.99 -14.42
N ARG A 73 10.06 -2.95 -14.08
CA ARG A 73 11.48 -3.08 -13.72
C ARG A 73 11.68 -3.86 -12.43
N ASN A 74 10.82 -3.68 -11.43
CA ASN A 74 10.85 -4.50 -10.20
C ASN A 74 10.55 -5.97 -10.50
N ILE A 75 9.53 -6.25 -11.32
CA ILE A 75 9.21 -7.62 -11.74
C ILE A 75 10.36 -8.22 -12.54
N PHE A 76 10.95 -7.48 -13.48
CA PHE A 76 12.09 -7.94 -14.27
C PHE A 76 13.28 -8.32 -13.39
N ASN A 77 13.63 -7.49 -12.40
CA ASN A 77 14.73 -7.78 -11.48
C ASN A 77 14.43 -9.04 -10.66
N MET A 78 13.21 -9.18 -10.12
CA MET A 78 12.81 -10.38 -9.38
C MET A 78 12.86 -11.63 -10.25
N MET A 79 12.39 -11.55 -11.50
CA MET A 79 12.47 -12.65 -12.46
C MET A 79 13.91 -13.01 -12.83
N SER A 80 14.80 -12.03 -12.93
CA SER A 80 16.21 -12.24 -13.25
C SER A 80 16.96 -12.99 -12.15
N GLU A 81 16.57 -12.82 -10.89
CA GLU A 81 17.10 -13.62 -9.78
C GLU A 81 16.53 -15.05 -9.76
N MET A 82 15.26 -15.20 -10.16
CA MET A 82 14.58 -16.51 -10.18
C MET A 82 14.94 -17.39 -11.39
N TYR A 83 15.53 -16.84 -12.45
CA TYR A 83 15.84 -17.56 -13.68
C TYR A 83 17.30 -17.35 -14.09
N LYS A 84 17.99 -18.46 -14.44
CA LYS A 84 19.35 -18.44 -14.98
C LYS A 84 19.37 -19.24 -16.27
N ASP A 85 19.96 -18.66 -17.33
CA ASP A 85 20.06 -19.28 -18.66
C ASP A 85 18.71 -19.79 -19.21
N GLY A 86 17.64 -19.02 -18.98
CA GLY A 86 16.28 -19.37 -19.42
C GLY A 86 15.61 -20.51 -18.65
N LYS A 87 16.23 -20.98 -17.56
CA LYS A 87 15.69 -22.04 -16.69
C LYS A 87 15.38 -21.48 -15.30
N PRO A 88 14.31 -21.95 -14.64
CA PRO A 88 14.07 -21.64 -13.25
C PRO A 88 15.28 -22.05 -12.39
N ALA A 89 15.81 -21.12 -11.62
CA ALA A 89 16.95 -21.28 -10.72
C ALA A 89 16.60 -20.66 -9.36
N ILE A 90 15.39 -20.93 -8.88
CA ILE A 90 14.82 -20.35 -7.66
C ILE A 90 15.59 -20.88 -6.44
N ASN A 91 16.29 -19.98 -5.75
CA ASN A 91 16.92 -20.29 -4.47
C ASN A 91 15.91 -20.12 -3.33
N GLU A 92 15.41 -21.22 -2.78
CA GLU A 92 14.42 -21.18 -1.67
C GLU A 92 15.03 -20.74 -0.33
N ASN A 93 16.35 -20.63 -0.24
CA ASN A 93 17.03 -20.06 0.93
C ASN A 93 17.28 -18.56 0.78
N ASP A 94 16.91 -17.96 -0.35
CA ASP A 94 16.99 -16.52 -0.56
C ASP A 94 15.89 -15.80 0.25
N GLU A 95 16.28 -14.78 1.01
CA GLU A 95 15.36 -14.06 1.90
C GLU A 95 14.22 -13.36 1.13
N VAL A 96 14.48 -12.87 -0.09
CA VAL A 96 13.47 -12.22 -0.93
C VAL A 96 12.46 -13.25 -1.43
N ILE A 97 12.94 -14.44 -1.83
CA ILE A 97 12.06 -15.53 -2.25
C ILE A 97 11.23 -16.04 -1.07
N GLN A 98 11.83 -16.26 0.11
CA GLN A 98 11.09 -16.68 1.30
C GLN A 98 10.04 -15.66 1.75
N GLY A 99 10.38 -14.37 1.69
CA GLY A 99 9.46 -13.28 2.03
C GLY A 99 8.33 -13.06 1.02
N SER A 100 8.45 -13.56 -0.21
CA SER A 100 7.45 -13.39 -1.28
C SER A 100 6.66 -14.66 -1.59
N LEU A 101 7.19 -15.86 -1.28
CA LEU A 101 6.55 -17.14 -1.57
C LEU A 101 5.40 -17.42 -0.59
N ILE A 102 4.17 -17.37 -1.11
CA ILE A 102 2.96 -17.60 -0.29
C ILE A 102 2.53 -19.07 -0.30
N VAL A 103 2.36 -19.67 -1.49
CA VAL A 103 1.88 -21.05 -1.68
C VAL A 103 2.86 -21.82 -2.54
N LYS A 104 3.12 -23.08 -2.17
CA LYS A 104 3.88 -24.04 -2.97
C LYS A 104 3.19 -25.40 -2.94
N ALA A 105 2.97 -25.99 -4.11
CA ALA A 105 2.31 -27.30 -4.26
C ALA A 105 0.94 -27.42 -3.54
N GLY A 106 0.17 -26.32 -3.49
CA GLY A 106 -1.12 -26.27 -2.80
C GLY A 106 -1.04 -26.03 -1.29
N GLU A 107 0.17 -25.99 -0.71
CA GLU A 107 0.38 -25.70 0.70
C GLU A 107 0.78 -24.25 0.92
N LEU A 108 0.19 -23.61 1.93
CA LEU A 108 0.66 -22.33 2.43
C LEU A 108 2.05 -22.54 3.05
N VAL A 109 3.05 -21.76 2.63
CA VAL A 109 4.43 -21.87 3.13
C VAL A 109 4.93 -20.62 3.84
N HIS A 110 4.30 -19.46 3.59
CA HIS A 110 4.72 -18.18 4.19
C HIS A 110 4.51 -18.15 5.73
N PRO A 111 5.58 -17.95 6.54
CA PRO A 111 5.51 -18.05 8.00
C PRO A 111 4.46 -17.12 8.63
N ALA A 112 4.49 -15.82 8.31
CA ALA A 112 3.59 -14.84 8.94
C ALA A 112 2.11 -15.02 8.56
N LEU A 113 1.82 -15.70 7.44
CA LEU A 113 0.45 -15.96 7.01
C LEU A 113 -0.09 -17.23 7.65
N LYS A 114 0.75 -18.25 7.86
CA LYS A 114 0.39 -19.46 8.63
C LYS A 114 -0.10 -19.08 10.04
N GLU A 115 0.65 -18.25 10.74
CA GLU A 115 0.31 -17.81 12.10
C GLU A 115 -1.03 -17.05 12.13
N LYS A 116 -1.23 -16.10 11.20
CA LYS A 116 -2.48 -15.33 11.12
C LYS A 116 -3.68 -16.19 10.77
N LEU A 117 -3.55 -17.16 9.89
CA LEU A 117 -4.65 -18.06 9.51
C LEU A 117 -5.01 -19.05 10.63
N GLN A 118 -4.04 -19.48 11.44
CA GLN A 118 -4.31 -20.29 12.63
C GLN A 118 -5.04 -19.48 13.70
N GLN A 119 -4.70 -18.20 13.87
CA GLN A 119 -5.38 -17.29 14.81
C GLN A 119 -6.76 -16.84 14.34
N ALA A 120 -7.01 -16.84 13.02
CA ALA A 120 -8.28 -16.46 12.42
C ALA A 120 -9.25 -17.64 12.22
N ARG A 121 -8.83 -18.88 12.54
CA ARG A 121 -9.77 -20.00 12.60
C ARG A 121 -10.69 -19.81 13.82
N PRO A 122 -12.02 -19.87 13.64
CA PRO A 122 -12.98 -19.71 14.72
C PRO A 122 -12.87 -20.80 15.78
#